data_AF-A0A4V2YR79-F1
#
_entry.id   AF-A0A4V2YR79-F1
#
_cell.length_a   1.000
_cell.length_b   1.000
_cell.length_c   1.000
_cell.angle_alpha   90.00
_cell.angle_beta   90.00
_cell.angle_gamma   90.00
#
_symmetry.space_group_name_H-M   'P 1'
#
loop_
_entity.id
_entity.type
_entity.pdbx_description
1 polymer ?
#
loop_
_entity_poly.entity_id
_entity_poly.type
_entity_poly.pdbx_seq_one_letter_code
_entity_poly.pdbx_strand_id
1 'polypeptide(L)' 'MSTGTRRRGGDLEAAIYEAVFAQLEAVGYRRLTMEGVAAAARTGKAALYRRWPSKDELVTDALKHVLP' A
#
# COMPACT_ATOMS: atom_id res chain seq x y z
N MET A 1 7.51 -26.56 -0.44
CA MET A 1 6.97 -25.55 -1.37
C MET A 1 5.77 -24.90 -0.68
N SER A 2 5.99 -23.79 0.03
CA SER A 2 4.91 -23.15 0.79
C SER A 2 4.06 -22.31 -0.16
N THR A 3 2.86 -22.81 -0.48
CA THR A 3 1.80 -22.06 -1.14
C THR A 3 1.30 -20.98 -0.18
N GLY A 4 2.00 -19.84 -0.16
CA GLY A 4 1.60 -18.69 0.64
C GLY A 4 0.18 -18.29 0.29
N THR A 5 -0.74 -18.42 1.25
CA THR A 5 -2.12 -17.99 1.14
C THR A 5 -2.12 -16.54 0.65
N ARG A 6 -2.51 -16.30 -0.61
CA ARG A 6 -2.65 -14.93 -1.13
C ARG A 6 -3.61 -14.21 -0.20
N ARG A 7 -3.14 -13.18 0.50
CA ARG A 7 -4.01 -12.26 1.25
C ARG A 7 -5.10 -11.80 0.28
N ARG A 8 -6.37 -12.07 0.62
CA ARG A 8 -7.52 -11.75 -0.23
C ARG A 8 -8.13 -10.43 0.26
N GLY A 9 -8.52 -9.57 -0.68
CA GLY A 9 -9.34 -8.39 -0.39
C GLY A 9 -8.78 -7.49 0.71
N GLY A 10 -9.54 -7.34 1.80
CA GLY A 10 -9.29 -6.41 2.90
C GLY A 10 -7.95 -6.61 3.61
N ASP A 11 -7.46 -7.85 3.77
CA ASP A 11 -6.17 -8.10 4.44
C ASP A 11 -4.98 -7.57 3.62
N LEU A 12 -5.09 -7.61 2.29
CA LEU A 12 -4.08 -7.03 1.41
C LEU A 12 -4.13 -5.51 1.46
N GLU A 13 -5.33 -4.95 1.52
CA GLU A 13 -5.57 -3.51 1.56
C GLU A 13 -5.07 -2.89 2.87
N ALA A 14 -5.38 -3.51 4.01
CA ALA A 14 -4.83 -3.12 5.30
C ALA A 14 -3.29 -3.14 5.30
N ALA A 15 -2.67 -4.20 4.76
CA ALA A 15 -1.22 -4.28 4.65
C ALA A 15 -0.62 -3.21 3.72
N ILE A 16 -1.36 -2.76 2.70
CA ILE A 16 -0.94 -1.67 1.82
C ILE A 16 -1.03 -0.34 2.57
N TYR A 17 -2.12 -0.08 3.30
CA TYR A 17 -2.25 1.16 4.08
C TYR A 17 -1.21 1.26 5.21
N GLU A 18 -0.97 0.17 5.94
CA GLU A 18 0.12 0.11 6.91
C GLU A 18 1.47 0.46 6.27
N ALA A 19 1.76 -0.10 5.09
CA ALA A 19 2.98 0.21 4.35
C ALA A 19 3.06 1.67 3.88
N VAL A 20 1.93 2.29 3.51
CA VAL A 20 1.85 3.72 3.19
C VAL A 20 2.24 4.55 4.41
N PHE A 21 1.64 4.29 5.57
CA PHE A 21 1.92 5.07 6.79
C PHE A 21 3.36 4.88 7.27
N ALA A 22 3.89 3.65 7.23
CA ALA A 22 5.29 3.39 7.56
C ALA A 22 6.26 4.15 6.63
N GLN A 23 5.95 4.23 5.32
CA GLN A 23 6.74 5.03 4.38
C GLN A 23 6.61 6.54 4.65
N LEU A 24 5.41 7.03 4.94
CA LEU A 24 5.19 8.44 5.27
C LEU A 24 5.99 8.86 6.50
N GLU A 25 5.99 8.02 7.54
CA GLU A 25 6.77 8.24 8.77
C GLU A 25 8.28 8.18 8.51
N ALA A 26 8.75 7.16 7.77
CA ALA A 26 10.18 6.94 7.56
C ALA A 26 10.82 7.96 6.59
N VAL A 27 10.13 8.30 5.50
CA VAL A 27 10.73 9.07 4.39
C VAL A 27 9.93 10.31 3.98
N GLY A 28 8.68 10.45 4.42
CA GLY A 28 7.80 11.56 4.04
C GLY A 28 7.19 11.42 2.64
N TYR A 29 6.13 12.19 2.38
CA TYR A 29 5.33 12.11 1.15
C TYR A 29 6.13 12.28 -0.15
N ARG A 30 7.12 13.19 -0.18
CA ARG A 30 7.93 13.43 -1.39
C ARG A 30 8.72 12.19 -1.82
N ARG A 31 9.25 11.42 -0.86
CA ARG A 31 10.09 10.24 -1.13
C ARG A 31 9.33 8.92 -1.11
N LEU A 32 8.08 8.91 -0.65
CA LEU A 32 7.21 7.75 -0.79
C LEU A 32 7.05 7.38 -2.27
N THR A 33 7.16 6.09 -2.57
CA THR A 33 6.99 5.56 -3.94
C THR A 33 6.02 4.39 -3.95
N MET A 34 5.29 4.22 -5.05
CA MET A 34 4.41 3.06 -5.27
C MET A 34 5.18 1.73 -5.16
N GLU A 35 6.42 1.72 -5.62
CA GLU A 35 7.28 0.54 -5.55
C GLU A 35 7.68 0.19 -4.12
N GLY A 36 8.06 1.19 -3.34
CA GLY A 36 8.40 1.03 -1.92
C GLY A 36 7.21 0.52 -1.11
N VAL A 37 6.02 1.06 -1.35
CA VAL A 37 4.78 0.56 -0.72
C VAL A 37 4.49 -0.87 -1.14
N ALA A 38 4.56 -1.20 -2.43
CA ALA A 38 4.30 -2.56 -2.92
C ALA A 38 5.26 -3.59 -2.28
N ALA A 39 6.55 -3.23 -2.19
CA ALA A 39 7.56 -4.06 -1.54
C ALA A 39 7.27 -4.26 -0.04
N ALA A 40 6.98 -3.19 0.69
CA ALA A 40 6.66 -3.24 2.12
C ALA A 40 5.38 -4.04 2.42
N ALA A 41 4.34 -3.88 1.60
CA ALA A 41 3.09 -4.63 1.71
C ALA A 41 3.21 -6.09 1.23
N ARG A 42 4.36 -6.48 0.66
CA ARG A 42 4.63 -7.79 0.04
C ARG A 42 3.62 -8.13 -1.05
N THR A 43 3.35 -7.17 -1.92
CA THR A 43 2.41 -7.31 -3.05
C THR A 43 3.07 -6.92 -4.37
N GLY A 44 2.47 -7.36 -5.47
CA GLY A 44 2.94 -7.00 -6.81
C GLY A 44 2.54 -5.58 -7.18
N LYS A 45 3.44 -4.84 -7.84
CA LYS A 45 3.17 -3.48 -8.36
C LYS A 45 1.89 -3.44 -9.21
N ALA A 46 1.68 -4.43 -10.08
CA ALA A 46 0.49 -4.50 -10.93
C ALA A 46 -0.83 -4.61 -10.12
N ALA A 47 -0.81 -5.23 -8.94
CA ALA A 47 -1.99 -5.28 -8.08
C ALA A 47 -2.29 -3.93 -7.43
N LEU A 48 -1.24 -3.21 -7.01
CA LEU A 48 -1.33 -1.86 -6.45
C LEU A 48 -1.87 -0.87 -7.51
N TYR A 49 -1.26 -0.86 -8.71
CA TYR A 49 -1.65 0.05 -9.79
C TYR A 49 -3.05 -0.21 -10.36
N ARG A 50 -3.58 -1.43 -10.26
CA ARG A 50 -4.97 -1.72 -10.66
C ARG A 50 -6.00 -1.04 -9.76
N ARG A 51 -5.65 -0.76 -8.49
CA ARG A 51 -6.53 -0.11 -7.52
C ARG A 51 -6.27 1.38 -7.40
N TRP A 52 -5.00 1.77 -7.38
CA TRP A 52 -4.58 3.16 -7.28
C TRP A 52 -3.65 3.49 -8.45
N PRO A 53 -4.15 4.23 -9.46
CA PRO A 53 -3.36 4.67 -10.61
C PRO A 53 -2.14 5.52 -10.22
N SER A 54 -2.23 6.24 -9.10
CA SER A 54 -1.22 7.20 -8.66
C SER A 54 -0.89 7.09 -7.16
N LYS A 55 0.22 7.75 -6.77
CA LYS A 55 0.64 7.87 -5.37
C LYS A 55 -0.34 8.70 -4.55
N ASP A 56 -0.81 9.81 -5.11
CA ASP A 56 -1.76 10.72 -4.49
C ASP A 56 -3.11 10.04 -4.22
N GLU A 57 -3.62 9.25 -5.16
CA GLU A 57 -4.84 8.46 -4.96
C GLU A 57 -4.67 7.44 -3.84
N LEU A 58 -3.55 6.70 -3.83
CA LEU A 58 -3.23 5.73 -2.77
C LEU A 58 -3.14 6.39 -1.39
N VAL A 59 -2.41 7.49 -1.27
CA VAL A 59 -2.23 8.19 0.02
C VAL A 59 -3.55 8.79 0.48
N THR A 60 -4.34 9.37 -0.42
CA THR A 60 -5.65 9.94 -0.10
C THR A 60 -6.59 8.86 0.41
N ASP A 61 -6.61 7.70 -0.23
CA ASP A 61 -7.47 6.58 0.16
C ASP A 61 -7.04 5.98 1.51
N ALA A 62 -5.72 5.82 1.74
CA ALA A 62 -5.20 5.41 3.04
C ALA A 62 -5.58 6.40 4.15
N LEU A 63 -5.52 7.71 3.89
CA LEU A 63 -5.95 8.73 4.85
C LEU A 63 -7.46 8.63 5.13
N LYS A 64 -8.30 8.47 4.09
CA LYS A 64 -9.74 8.27 4.26
C LYS A 64 -10.09 7.02 5.07
N HIS A 65 -9.26 5.99 5.01
CA HIS A 65 -9.46 4.77 5.79
C HIS A 65 -9.33 4.97 7.31
N VAL A 66 -8.49 5.93 7.74
CA VAL A 66 -8.23 6.19 9.17
C VAL A 66 -8.92 7.43 9.72
N LEU A 67 -9.36 8.33 8.85
CA LEU A 67 -10.07 9.55 9.22
C LEU A 67 -11.57 9.25 9.39
N PRO A 68 -12.25 9.89 10.36
CA PRO A 68 -13.68 9.73 10.62
C PRO A 68 -14.57 10.32 9.50
#